data_AF-A0A1V5WTG8-F1
#
_entry.id   AF-A0A1V5WTG8-F1
#
_cell.length_a   1.000
_cell.length_b   1.000
_cell.length_c   1.000
_cell.angle_alpha   90.00
_cell.angle_beta   90.00
_cell.angle_gamma   90.00
#
_symmetry.space_group_name_H-M   'P 1'
#
loop_
_entity.id
_entity.type
_entity.pdbx_description
1 polymer ?
#
loop_
_entity_poly.entity_id
_entity_poly.type
_entity_poly.pdbx_seq_one_letter_code
_entity_poly.pdbx_strand_id
1 'polypeptide(L)'
;MPLTKSAKKALKVEKRRKIENDLTRSKVKSALKGARIAIREGKKDKEISELVDKAYSELDTAAKKHVIHKNKASRLKSRLVKSIKKTDAKEPAKKAK
;
A
#
# COMPACT_ATOMS: atom_id res chain seq x y z
N MET A 1 -25.80 -6.78 22.24
CA MET A 1 -25.43 -8.21 22.25
C MET A 1 -26.16 -8.92 21.12
N PRO A 2 -25.56 -9.91 20.44
CA PRO A 2 -26.26 -10.69 19.42
C PRO A 2 -27.39 -11.53 20.04
N LEU A 3 -28.60 -11.42 19.49
CA LEU A 3 -29.80 -12.13 19.97
C LEU A 3 -29.91 -13.54 19.39
N THR A 4 -29.47 -13.75 18.14
CA THR A 4 -29.57 -15.04 17.44
C THR A 4 -28.25 -15.82 17.48
N LYS A 5 -28.33 -17.16 17.38
CA LYS A 5 -27.15 -18.05 17.33
C LYS A 5 -26.24 -17.70 16.13
N SER A 6 -26.84 -17.34 14.98
CA SER A 6 -26.12 -16.90 13.77
C SER A 6 -25.37 -15.59 14.00
N ALA A 7 -25.98 -14.59 14.65
CA ALA A 7 -25.33 -13.33 14.98
C ALA A 7 -24.16 -13.51 15.96
N LYS A 8 -24.30 -14.39 16.96
CA LYS A 8 -23.19 -14.71 17.89
C LYS A 8 -22.00 -15.34 17.17
N LYS A 9 -22.25 -16.20 16.18
CA LYS A 9 -21.20 -16.78 15.32
C LYS A 9 -20.56 -15.71 14.42
N ALA A 10 -21.37 -14.87 13.77
CA ALA A 10 -20.88 -13.79 12.91
C ALA A 10 -19.91 -12.86 13.65
N LEU A 11 -20.25 -12.44 14.87
CA LEU A 11 -19.40 -11.60 15.72
C LEU A 11 -18.04 -12.27 16.02
N LYS A 12 -18.02 -13.57 16.30
CA LYS A 12 -16.77 -14.32 16.52
C LYS A 12 -15.91 -14.43 15.25
N VAL A 13 -16.52 -14.55 14.09
CA VAL A 13 -15.81 -14.61 12.80
C VAL A 13 -15.27 -13.23 12.45
N GLU A 14 -16.07 -12.18 12.62
CA GLU A 14 -15.68 -10.80 12.38
C GLU A 14 -14.47 -10.39 13.22
N LYS A 15 -14.47 -10.69 14.53
CA LYS A 15 -13.32 -10.40 15.41
C LYS A 15 -12.02 -11.01 14.90
N ARG A 16 -12.06 -12.26 14.45
CA ARG A 16 -10.89 -12.95 13.89
C ARG A 16 -10.42 -12.30 12.59
N ARG A 17 -11.35 -12.08 11.65
CA ARG A 17 -11.06 -11.40 10.38
C ARG A 17 -10.53 -9.99 10.58
N LYS A 18 -11.03 -9.26 11.58
CA LYS A 18 -10.58 -7.90 11.89
C LYS A 18 -9.09 -7.87 12.23
N ILE A 19 -8.62 -8.78 13.08
CA ILE A 19 -7.21 -8.87 13.47
C ILE A 19 -6.32 -9.10 12.22
N GLU A 20 -6.67 -10.08 11.39
CA GLU A 20 -5.92 -10.40 10.16
C GLU A 20 -5.92 -9.24 9.16
N ASN A 21 -7.09 -8.61 8.98
CA ASN A 21 -7.25 -7.47 8.06
C ASN A 21 -6.47 -6.24 8.54
N ASP A 22 -6.45 -5.98 9.84
CA ASP A 22 -5.75 -4.83 10.42
C ASP A 22 -4.22 -5.01 10.33
N LEU A 23 -3.72 -6.23 10.51
CA LEU A 23 -2.31 -6.56 10.23
C LEU A 23 -1.97 -6.31 8.75
N THR A 24 -2.80 -6.80 7.84
CA THR A 24 -2.58 -6.66 6.39
C THR A 24 -2.62 -5.19 5.97
N ARG A 25 -3.58 -4.40 6.50
CA ARG A 25 -3.67 -2.95 6.28
C ARG A 25 -2.45 -2.22 6.82
N SER A 26 -1.94 -2.62 7.98
CA SER A 26 -0.76 -2.00 8.59
C SER A 26 0.48 -2.25 7.73
N LYS A 27 0.69 -3.46 7.22
CA LYS A 27 1.79 -3.78 6.29
C LYS A 27 1.74 -2.90 5.04
N VAL A 28 0.58 -2.82 4.39
CA VAL A 28 0.38 -1.95 3.22
C VAL A 28 0.67 -0.48 3.54
N LYS A 29 0.19 0.02 4.70
CA LYS A 29 0.42 1.40 5.11
C LYS A 29 1.91 1.69 5.34
N SER A 30 2.63 0.76 5.99
CA SER A 30 4.06 0.87 6.24
C SER A 30 4.86 0.85 4.94
N ALA A 31 4.58 -0.10 4.03
CA ALA A 31 5.25 -0.18 2.73
C ALA A 31 5.03 1.09 1.89
N LEU A 32 3.79 1.60 1.84
CA LEU A 32 3.47 2.86 1.17
C LEU A 32 4.18 4.07 1.79
N LYS A 33 4.30 4.10 3.12
CA LYS A 33 5.01 5.18 3.82
C LYS A 33 6.50 5.13 3.50
N GLY A 34 7.11 3.95 3.55
CA GLY A 34 8.52 3.73 3.20
C GLY A 34 8.83 4.20 1.78
N ALA A 35 8.04 3.77 0.79
CA ALA A 35 8.21 4.21 -0.60
C ALA A 35 8.08 5.73 -0.76
N ARG A 36 7.07 6.36 -0.13
CA ARG A 36 6.88 7.82 -0.21
C ARG A 36 8.01 8.61 0.44
N ILE A 37 8.54 8.13 1.56
CA ILE A 37 9.66 8.77 2.25
C ILE A 37 10.91 8.68 1.37
N ALA A 38 11.21 7.51 0.82
CA ALA A 38 12.37 7.32 -0.07
C ALA A 38 12.30 8.22 -1.33
N ILE A 39 11.11 8.35 -1.93
CA ILE A 39 10.86 9.28 -3.05
C ILE A 39 11.08 10.74 -2.63
N ARG A 40 10.64 11.12 -1.42
CA ARG A 40 10.78 12.49 -0.92
C ARG A 40 12.22 12.85 -0.56
N GLU A 41 12.96 11.90 0.00
CA GLU A 41 14.35 12.08 0.43
C GLU A 41 15.36 11.98 -0.73
N GLY A 42 14.93 11.57 -1.93
CA GLY A 42 15.82 11.46 -3.10
C GLY A 42 16.88 10.37 -2.89
N LYS A 43 16.51 9.24 -2.29
CA LYS A 43 17.42 8.10 -2.14
C LYS A 43 17.83 7.54 -3.51
N LYS A 44 18.86 6.71 -3.53
CA LYS A 44 19.34 6.06 -4.77
C LYS A 44 18.20 5.34 -5.48
N ASP A 45 18.17 5.43 -6.81
CA ASP A 45 17.12 4.84 -7.66
C ASP A 45 16.86 3.36 -7.34
N LYS A 46 17.93 2.59 -7.03
CA LYS A 46 17.84 1.19 -6.64
C LYS A 46 17.02 0.96 -5.37
N GLU A 47 17.25 1.76 -4.33
CA GLU A 47 16.52 1.66 -3.06
C GLU A 47 15.05 2.06 -3.22
N ILE A 48 14.78 3.06 -4.07
CA ILE A 48 13.41 3.47 -4.40
C ILE A 48 12.69 2.34 -5.14
N SER A 49 13.33 1.72 -6.15
CA SER A 49 12.77 0.59 -6.90
C SER A 49 12.37 -0.56 -5.97
N GLU A 50 13.29 -1.00 -5.12
CA GLU A 50 13.02 -2.12 -4.20
C GLU A 50 11.86 -1.84 -3.23
N LEU A 51 11.77 -0.61 -2.72
CA LEU A 51 10.67 -0.22 -1.82
C LEU A 51 9.32 -0.11 -2.56
N VAL A 52 9.34 0.30 -3.82
CA VAL A 52 8.15 0.36 -4.68
C VAL A 52 7.68 -1.05 -5.03
N ASP A 53 8.60 -1.96 -5.36
CA ASP A 53 8.29 -3.36 -5.66
C ASP A 53 7.69 -4.07 -4.44
N LYS A 54 8.26 -3.85 -3.25
CA LYS A 54 7.69 -4.32 -1.98
C LYS A 54 6.29 -3.75 -1.77
N ALA A 55 6.07 -2.46 -2.01
CA ALA A 55 4.75 -1.85 -1.89
C ALA A 55 3.73 -2.42 -2.89
N TYR A 56 4.14 -2.76 -4.11
CA TYR A 56 3.27 -3.42 -5.10
C TYR A 56 2.89 -4.83 -4.69
N SER A 57 3.86 -5.63 -4.23
CA SER A 57 3.61 -6.99 -3.75
C SER A 57 2.59 -7.01 -2.60
N GLU A 58 2.76 -6.12 -1.62
CA GLU A 58 1.83 -6.00 -0.48
C GLU A 58 0.44 -5.52 -0.90
N LEU A 59 0.34 -4.56 -1.84
CA LEU A 59 -0.94 -4.09 -2.37
C LEU A 59 -1.69 -5.19 -3.13
N ASP A 60 -1.00 -5.96 -3.95
CA ASP A 60 -1.63 -7.05 -4.71
C ASP A 60 -2.05 -8.19 -3.81
N THR A 61 -1.25 -8.52 -2.79
CA THR A 61 -1.61 -9.52 -1.80
C THR A 61 -2.84 -9.08 -1.00
N ALA A 62 -2.91 -7.82 -0.60
CA ALA A 62 -4.07 -7.28 0.10
C ALA A 62 -5.34 -7.24 -0.79
N ALA A 63 -5.18 -7.03 -2.10
CA ALA A 63 -6.28 -7.08 -3.06
C ALA A 63 -6.77 -8.51 -3.29
N LYS A 64 -5.84 -9.48 -3.45
CA LYS A 64 -6.15 -10.92 -3.57
C LYS A 64 -6.89 -11.45 -2.35
N LYS A 65 -6.51 -11.00 -1.14
CA LYS A 65 -7.18 -11.35 0.12
C LYS A 65 -8.49 -10.57 0.36
N HIS A 66 -8.94 -9.74 -0.59
CA HIS A 66 -10.12 -8.89 -0.47
C HIS A 66 -10.11 -7.91 0.72
N VAL A 67 -8.94 -7.61 1.29
CA VAL A 67 -8.80 -6.63 2.37
C VAL A 67 -8.95 -5.20 1.84
N ILE A 68 -8.51 -4.99 0.60
CA ILE A 68 -8.72 -3.75 -0.17
C ILE A 68 -9.36 -4.09 -1.51
N HIS A 69 -10.23 -3.20 -2.00
CA HIS A 69 -10.80 -3.37 -3.34
C HIS A 69 -9.74 -3.21 -4.43
N LYS A 70 -9.87 -3.95 -5.54
CA LYS A 70 -8.96 -3.90 -6.69
C LYS A 70 -8.71 -2.46 -7.18
N ASN A 71 -9.77 -1.65 -7.30
CA ASN A 71 -9.65 -0.25 -7.73
C ASN A 71 -8.85 0.61 -6.74
N LYS A 72 -8.94 0.31 -5.43
CA LYS A 72 -8.15 1.00 -4.41
C LYS A 72 -6.67 0.65 -4.57
N ALA A 73 -6.35 -0.62 -4.81
CA ALA A 73 -4.98 -1.06 -5.11
C ALA A 73 -4.45 -0.36 -6.37
N SER A 74 -5.18 -0.42 -7.49
CA SER A 74 -4.80 0.23 -8.76
C SER A 74 -4.60 1.74 -8.61
N ARG A 75 -5.48 2.42 -7.86
CA ARG A 75 -5.35 3.85 -7.57
C ARG A 75 -4.09 4.17 -6.77
N LEU A 76 -3.75 3.33 -5.78
CA LEU A 76 -2.55 3.52 -4.97
C LEU A 76 -1.28 3.29 -5.80
N LYS A 77 -1.27 2.27 -6.67
CA LYS A 77 -0.18 2.04 -7.62
C LYS A 77 0.03 3.23 -8.56
N SER A 78 -1.05 3.67 -9.22
CA SER A 78 -0.99 4.83 -10.12
C SER A 78 -0.47 6.09 -9.42
N ARG A 79 -0.88 6.34 -8.17
CA ARG A 79 -0.39 7.48 -7.39
C ARG A 79 1.10 7.39 -7.05
N LEU A 80 1.63 6.19 -6.77
CA LEU A 80 3.06 6.00 -6.53
C LEU A 80 3.88 6.34 -7.78
N VAL A 81 3.47 5.83 -8.94
CA VAL A 81 4.14 6.14 -10.22
C VAL A 81 4.10 7.64 -10.50
N LYS A 82 2.96 8.29 -10.28
CA LYS A 82 2.84 9.75 -10.45
C LYS A 82 3.76 10.54 -9.52
N SER A 83 3.96 10.08 -8.28
CA SER A 83 4.90 10.75 -7.36
C SER A 83 6.35 10.64 -7.83
N ILE A 84 6.77 9.49 -8.35
CA ILE A 84 8.13 9.28 -8.88
C ILE A 84 8.34 10.19 -10.10
N LYS A 85 7.43 10.15 -11.08
CA LYS A 85 7.53 11.02 -12.27
C LYS A 85 7.57 12.51 -11.93
N LYS A 86 6.87 12.94 -10.87
CA LYS A 86 6.86 14.34 -10.43
C LYS A 86 8.20 14.75 -9.80
N THR A 87 8.87 13.86 -9.09
CA THR A 87 10.21 14.13 -8.55
C THR A 87 11.24 14.18 -9.67
N ASP A 88 11.18 13.23 -10.61
CA ASP A 88 12.10 13.18 -11.76
C ASP A 88 11.96 14.42 -12.66
N ALA A 89 10.72 14.90 -12.88
CA ALA A 89 10.44 16.11 -13.66
C ALA A 89 10.92 17.41 -12.98
N LYS A 90 11.33 17.37 -11.70
CA LYS A 90 11.91 18.51 -10.99
C LYS A 90 13.44 18.57 -11.14
N GLU A 91 14.06 17.52 -11.67
CA GLU A 91 15.52 17.39 -11.85
C GLU A 91 16.08 17.52 -13.29
N PRO A 92 15.33 17.81 -14.39
CA PRO A 92 15.94 17.88 -15.73
C PRO A 92 16.61 19.23 -16.06
N ALA A 93 16.71 20.19 -15.13
CA ALA A 93 17.29 21.52 -15.42
C ALA A 93 18.80 21.65 -15.17
N LYS A 94 19.53 20.59 -14.76
CA LYS A 94 20.97 20.67 -14.45
C LYS A 94 21.89 19.73 -15.27
N LYS A 95 21.39 19.16 -16.36
CA LYS A 95 22.23 18.37 -17.30
C LYS A 95 21.87 18.69 -18.75
N ALA A 96 22.13 19.92 -19.16
CA ALA A 96 22.47 20.20 -20.55
C ALA A 96 23.87 20.82 -20.53
N LYS A 97 24.81 20.14 -21.20
CA LYS A 97 26.11 20.69 -21.57
C LYS A 97 25.92 21.94 -22.41
#